data_AF-A0ABD1W5S4-F1
#
_entry.id   AF-A0ABD1W5S4-F1
#
_cell.length_a   1.000
_cell.length_b   1.000
_cell.length_c   1.000
_cell.angle_alpha   90.00
_cell.angle_beta   90.00
_cell.angle_gamma   90.00
#
_symmetry.space_group_name_H-M   'P 1'
#
loop_
_entity.id
_entity.type
_entity.pdbx_description
1 polymer ?
#
loop_
_entity_poly.entity_id
_entity_poly.type
_entity_poly.pdbx_seq_one_letter_code
_entity_poly.pdbx_strand_id
1 'polypeptide(L)'
;MEFLSKIATNNGHGENSSYFDGWKAYDSDPYHPTNNSHGVIQMGLAENQLCFDLIQEWIENNPKASICTPEGSNDFKDIAIYQDYHGLPEFRNAVASFMEKVRGNKVKFNPANIVMSGGATGAHETLAFCLADPGDAFLVPTPYYPGYDRDLRWRTGIQLLPVVCESSNDFKITREALEDAYEKAQEANIRVKGLILNNPSNPLGTVLDRNTLTDAMRFINEKNIHLICDEIYSATVFNEPGFISIAEIAEEGAVCKNRDLIHIVYSLSKDLGFPGFRVGIIYSYNDAVVNCARKMSSFGLVSTQTQHLIASMLSDDIFVEKFIDESMKRLAKRHSLFSRGLAKVGIENLKGNAGLYCWMDLRRLLKEPTFESEMELWHVIINEVKLNVSPGASFHCSEPGWFRVCIANMDDETMRIAVSRIHKFVIQKTKLDQATTRKQYKRSKLEISLSFRRLDEFMMTPQGPKPEQSPSPSRSKSPHRTRLPQRRKKNICSLENNRCCTSDNWSPPHFGDKMGKMSEIPATYQCIRRGSRDSTDEALRVIFRRRTLSSKLHSQRGFCWWHRLALGDILGLSSSCHCFPQQGGMVA
;
A
#
# COMPACT_ATOMS: atom_id res chain seq x y z
N MET A 1 5.90 30.60 9.21
CA MET A 1 6.18 29.16 9.00
C MET A 1 7.59 28.76 9.44
N GLU A 2 8.57 29.68 9.46
CA GLU A 2 10.01 29.40 9.70
C GLU A 2 10.37 28.70 11.03
N PHE A 3 9.48 28.71 12.03
CA PHE A 3 9.72 28.07 13.34
C PHE A 3 9.26 26.61 13.46
N LEU A 4 8.59 26.06 12.45
CA LEU A 4 8.14 24.67 12.45
C LEU A 4 9.26 23.73 11.97
N SER A 5 9.21 22.46 12.39
CA SER A 5 10.20 21.47 11.96
C SER A 5 10.11 21.20 10.44
N LYS A 6 11.22 20.80 9.82
CA LYS A 6 11.27 20.46 8.38
C LYS A 6 10.21 19.43 7.98
N ILE A 7 9.90 18.47 8.85
CA ILE A 7 8.87 17.43 8.65
C ILE A 7 7.47 18.05 8.62
N ALA A 8 7.20 19.08 9.44
CA ALA A 8 5.91 19.75 9.51
C ALA A 8 5.68 20.80 8.41
N THR A 9 6.75 21.28 7.76
CA THR A 9 6.67 22.30 6.69
C THR A 9 6.88 21.76 5.28
N ASN A 10 7.35 20.51 5.13
CA ASN A 10 7.59 19.91 3.82
C ASN A 10 6.37 19.13 3.30
N ASN A 11 6.34 18.89 1.99
CA ASN A 11 5.29 18.08 1.34
C ASN A 11 5.58 16.56 1.42
N GLY A 12 6.40 16.11 2.39
CA GLY A 12 6.85 14.72 2.50
C GLY A 12 5.73 13.70 2.81
N HIS A 13 4.55 14.17 3.20
CA HIS A 13 3.36 13.34 3.41
C HIS A 13 2.79 12.73 2.10
N GLY A 14 3.06 13.35 0.94
CA GLY A 14 2.60 12.85 -0.37
C GLY A 14 1.14 13.14 -0.74
N GLU A 15 0.38 13.86 0.08
CA GLU A 15 -1.04 14.21 -0.14
C GLU A 15 -1.32 15.00 -1.44
N ASN A 16 -0.30 15.70 -1.95
CA ASN A 16 -0.34 16.42 -3.22
C ASN A 16 0.02 15.55 -4.44
N SER A 17 0.20 14.23 -4.26
CA SER A 17 0.42 13.30 -5.38
C SER A 17 -0.88 13.03 -6.14
N SER A 18 -0.74 12.73 -7.43
CA SER A 18 -1.87 12.39 -8.31
C SER A 18 -2.69 11.20 -7.80
N TYR A 19 -2.11 10.30 -7.02
CA TYR A 19 -2.82 9.20 -6.34
C TYR A 19 -4.09 9.66 -5.60
N PHE A 20 -4.09 10.90 -5.05
CA PHE A 20 -5.22 11.44 -4.30
C PHE A 20 -6.27 12.19 -5.14
N ASP A 21 -6.01 12.56 -6.40
CA ASP A 21 -7.02 13.35 -7.15
C ASP A 21 -8.24 12.51 -7.55
N GLY A 22 -8.06 11.20 -7.77
CA GLY A 22 -9.18 10.27 -7.93
C GLY A 22 -10.02 10.11 -6.66
N TRP A 23 -9.39 10.26 -5.49
CA TRP A 23 -10.08 10.31 -4.20
C TRP A 23 -10.91 11.60 -4.06
N LYS A 24 -10.32 12.75 -4.37
CA LYS A 24 -11.03 14.05 -4.37
C LYS A 24 -12.23 14.03 -5.33
N ALA A 25 -12.07 13.42 -6.51
CA ALA A 25 -13.16 13.23 -7.46
C ALA A 25 -14.29 12.37 -6.87
N TYR A 26 -13.96 11.26 -6.18
CA TYR A 26 -14.95 10.43 -5.48
C TYR A 26 -15.69 11.20 -4.38
N ASP A 27 -14.96 11.88 -3.48
CA ASP A 27 -15.57 12.61 -2.36
C ASP A 27 -16.48 13.77 -2.84
N SER A 28 -16.16 14.38 -4.00
CA SER A 28 -16.94 15.47 -4.59
C SER A 28 -18.25 15.02 -5.28
N ASP A 29 -18.30 13.78 -5.77
CA ASP A 29 -19.42 13.25 -6.57
C ASP A 29 -19.56 11.73 -6.33
N PRO A 30 -19.87 11.28 -5.10
CA PRO A 30 -19.85 9.86 -4.77
C PRO A 30 -21.06 9.15 -5.37
N TYR A 31 -20.82 7.99 -5.99
CA TYR A 31 -21.89 7.11 -6.47
C TYR A 31 -22.78 6.65 -5.32
N HIS A 32 -24.09 6.71 -5.52
CA HIS A 32 -25.09 6.10 -4.66
C HIS A 32 -26.25 5.54 -5.51
N PRO A 33 -26.68 4.28 -5.35
CA PRO A 33 -27.61 3.62 -6.28
C PRO A 33 -28.92 4.39 -6.50
N THR A 34 -29.50 4.96 -5.45
CA THR A 34 -30.69 5.84 -5.53
C THR A 34 -30.35 7.33 -5.72
N ASN A 35 -29.53 7.89 -4.83
CA ASN A 35 -29.37 9.34 -4.67
C ASN A 35 -28.41 9.97 -5.70
N ASN A 36 -27.47 9.20 -6.24
CA ASN A 36 -26.50 9.67 -7.25
C ASN A 36 -26.01 8.50 -8.11
N SER A 37 -26.88 7.96 -8.96
CA SER A 37 -26.55 6.79 -9.80
C SER A 37 -25.52 7.09 -10.91
N HIS A 38 -25.14 8.36 -11.08
CA HIS A 38 -24.18 8.83 -12.10
C HIS A 38 -22.84 9.24 -11.50
N GLY A 39 -22.74 9.37 -10.17
CA GLY A 39 -21.50 9.68 -9.46
C GLY A 39 -20.40 8.63 -9.64
N VAL A 40 -19.22 8.97 -9.14
CA VAL A 40 -17.97 8.21 -9.18
C VAL A 40 -18.08 6.95 -8.33
N ILE A 41 -17.83 5.78 -8.91
CA ILE A 41 -17.75 4.52 -8.16
C ILE A 41 -16.32 4.36 -7.61
N GLN A 42 -16.20 4.07 -6.32
CA GLN A 42 -14.93 3.89 -5.63
C GLN A 42 -14.31 2.52 -5.96
N MET A 43 -13.27 2.50 -6.81
CA MET A 43 -12.45 1.31 -7.10
C MET A 43 -10.95 1.58 -6.88
N GLY A 44 -10.59 2.69 -6.22
CA GLY A 44 -9.19 3.02 -5.89
C GLY A 44 -8.74 2.49 -4.53
N LEU A 45 -9.68 2.08 -3.68
CA LEU A 45 -9.46 1.75 -2.27
C LEU A 45 -9.51 0.24 -2.02
N ALA A 46 -8.38 -0.33 -1.59
CA ALA A 46 -8.24 -1.75 -1.26
C ALA A 46 -8.87 -2.05 0.11
N GLU A 47 -10.18 -2.22 0.15
CA GLU A 47 -10.97 -2.68 1.29
C GLU A 47 -11.66 -4.00 0.97
N ASN A 48 -11.78 -4.88 1.97
CA ASN A 48 -12.57 -6.09 1.89
C ASN A 48 -13.84 -5.91 2.71
N GLN A 49 -14.99 -5.90 2.04
CA GLN A 49 -16.31 -5.84 2.66
C GLN A 49 -17.13 -7.12 2.37
N LEU A 50 -16.52 -8.10 1.66
CA LEU A 50 -17.23 -9.27 1.12
C LEU A 50 -17.69 -10.28 2.18
N CYS A 51 -17.22 -10.18 3.43
CA CYS A 51 -17.46 -11.16 4.50
C CYS A 51 -17.96 -10.54 5.81
N PHE A 52 -18.43 -9.29 5.81
CA PHE A 52 -18.93 -8.63 7.03
C PHE A 52 -20.20 -9.26 7.60
N ASP A 53 -20.99 -9.97 6.80
CA ASP A 53 -22.09 -10.83 7.23
C ASP A 53 -21.62 -11.94 8.20
N LEU A 54 -20.51 -12.62 7.89
CA LEU A 54 -19.95 -13.67 8.75
C LEU A 54 -19.48 -13.11 10.10
N ILE A 55 -18.88 -11.92 10.05
CA ILE A 55 -18.39 -11.21 11.24
C ILE A 55 -19.56 -10.69 12.10
N GLN A 56 -20.62 -10.17 11.48
CA GLN A 56 -21.84 -9.73 12.18
C GLN A 56 -22.56 -10.91 12.83
N GLU A 57 -22.75 -12.01 12.08
CA GLU A 57 -23.29 -13.28 12.59
C GLU A 57 -22.48 -13.78 13.80
N TRP A 58 -21.14 -13.72 13.74
CA TRP A 58 -20.30 -14.11 14.86
C TRP A 58 -20.45 -13.20 16.08
N ILE A 59 -20.45 -11.88 15.90
CA ILE A 59 -20.58 -10.89 16.98
C ILE A 59 -21.94 -11.03 17.69
N GLU A 60 -23.03 -11.21 16.94
CA GLU A 60 -24.38 -11.38 17.49
C GLU A 60 -24.50 -12.66 18.34
N ASN A 61 -23.82 -13.74 17.94
CA ASN A 61 -23.80 -15.00 18.68
C ASN A 61 -22.79 -15.03 19.85
N ASN A 62 -21.85 -14.09 19.92
CA ASN A 62 -20.78 -14.05 20.92
C ASN A 62 -20.73 -12.73 21.73
N PRO A 63 -21.82 -12.33 22.42
CA PRO A 63 -21.89 -11.03 23.10
C PRO A 63 -20.81 -10.84 24.18
N LYS A 64 -20.30 -11.93 24.78
CA LYS A 64 -19.20 -11.89 25.77
C LYS A 64 -17.89 -11.31 25.22
N ALA A 65 -17.64 -11.39 23.90
CA ALA A 65 -16.43 -10.88 23.27
C ALA A 65 -16.33 -9.34 23.24
N SER A 66 -17.34 -8.63 23.77
CA SER A 66 -17.37 -7.18 23.86
C SER A 66 -17.66 -6.74 25.29
N ILE A 67 -16.71 -6.00 25.88
CA ILE A 67 -16.85 -5.38 27.21
C ILE A 67 -17.97 -4.32 27.31
N CYS A 68 -18.67 -4.04 26.19
CA CYS A 68 -19.80 -3.11 26.13
C CYS A 68 -21.17 -3.82 26.09
N THR A 69 -21.22 -5.13 26.23
CA THR A 69 -22.46 -5.89 26.45
C THR A 69 -22.68 -6.17 27.94
N PRO A 70 -23.91 -6.47 28.39
CA PRO A 70 -24.15 -6.98 29.75
C PRO A 70 -23.28 -8.20 30.08
N GLU A 71 -23.09 -9.11 29.12
CA GLU A 71 -22.38 -10.37 29.29
C GLU A 71 -20.86 -10.20 29.41
N GLY A 72 -20.26 -9.23 28.72
CA GLY A 72 -18.82 -8.91 28.79
C GLY A 72 -18.45 -7.82 29.80
N SER A 73 -19.43 -7.15 30.40
CA SER A 73 -19.21 -5.98 31.28
C SER A 73 -18.34 -6.25 32.52
N ASN A 74 -18.24 -7.51 32.97
CA ASN A 74 -17.38 -7.88 34.11
C ASN A 74 -15.89 -7.65 33.82
N ASP A 75 -15.46 -7.88 32.58
CA ASP A 75 -14.05 -7.77 32.18
C ASP A 75 -13.65 -6.31 31.87
N PHE A 76 -14.62 -5.39 31.80
CA PHE A 76 -14.42 -3.98 31.42
C PHE A 76 -13.29 -3.32 32.23
N LYS A 77 -13.28 -3.53 33.56
CA LYS A 77 -12.29 -2.88 34.44
C LYS A 77 -10.87 -3.30 34.08
N ASP A 78 -10.64 -4.60 33.90
CA ASP A 78 -9.31 -5.16 33.70
C ASP A 78 -8.80 -4.84 32.29
N ILE A 79 -9.69 -4.90 31.28
CA ILE A 79 -9.37 -4.51 29.91
C ILE A 79 -9.12 -2.99 29.79
N ALA A 80 -9.87 -2.15 30.49
CA ALA A 80 -9.73 -0.69 30.41
C ALA A 80 -8.44 -0.13 31.04
N ILE A 81 -7.89 -0.80 32.06
CA ILE A 81 -6.64 -0.37 32.73
C ILE A 81 -5.38 -1.01 32.15
N TYR A 82 -5.52 -2.09 31.37
CA TYR A 82 -4.40 -2.80 30.76
C TYR A 82 -3.66 -1.88 29.77
N GLN A 83 -2.36 -1.75 29.93
CA GLN A 83 -1.51 -0.84 29.15
C GLN A 83 -0.11 -1.42 28.86
N ASP A 84 0.07 -2.71 29.11
CA ASP A 84 1.35 -3.37 28.84
C ASP A 84 1.59 -3.42 27.33
N TYR A 85 2.74 -2.90 26.89
CA TYR A 85 3.17 -2.88 25.49
C TYR A 85 3.37 -4.28 24.89
N HIS A 86 3.37 -5.34 25.73
CA HIS A 86 3.33 -6.70 25.23
C HIS A 86 1.99 -7.04 24.57
N GLY A 87 0.90 -6.40 24.98
CA GLY A 87 -0.45 -6.79 24.58
C GLY A 87 -0.94 -8.07 25.26
N LEU A 88 -2.26 -8.19 25.32
CA LEU A 88 -2.99 -9.28 25.96
C LEU A 88 -2.42 -10.64 25.47
N PRO A 89 -2.05 -11.56 26.38
CA PRO A 89 -1.51 -12.87 26.00
C PRO A 89 -2.43 -13.64 25.05
N GLU A 90 -3.74 -13.65 25.33
CA GLU A 90 -4.78 -14.27 24.52
C GLU A 90 -4.85 -13.68 23.10
N PHE A 91 -4.70 -12.36 22.96
CA PHE A 91 -4.66 -11.70 21.65
C PHE A 91 -3.42 -12.14 20.84
N ARG A 92 -2.23 -12.16 21.45
CA ARG A 92 -1.01 -12.61 20.77
C ARG A 92 -1.06 -14.08 20.37
N ASN A 93 -1.63 -14.93 21.23
CA ASN A 93 -1.82 -16.35 20.95
C ASN A 93 -2.80 -16.55 19.78
N ALA A 94 -3.93 -15.85 19.79
CA ALA A 94 -4.96 -15.96 18.75
C ALA A 94 -4.48 -15.42 17.39
N VAL A 95 -3.77 -14.28 17.38
CA VAL A 95 -3.12 -13.74 16.16
C VAL A 95 -2.05 -14.68 15.62
N ALA A 96 -1.20 -15.25 16.47
CA ALA A 96 -0.21 -16.23 16.04
C ALA A 96 -0.88 -17.46 15.41
N SER A 97 -1.88 -18.05 16.08
CA SER A 97 -2.64 -19.20 15.54
C SER A 97 -3.34 -18.86 14.22
N PHE A 98 -3.94 -17.67 14.08
CA PHE A 98 -4.52 -17.21 12.82
C PHE A 98 -3.46 -17.12 11.71
N MET A 99 -2.29 -16.55 12.00
CA MET A 99 -1.17 -16.51 11.05
C MET A 99 -0.68 -17.91 10.63
N GLU A 100 -0.70 -18.90 11.53
CA GLU A 100 -0.40 -20.31 11.20
C GLU A 100 -1.45 -20.90 10.26
N LYS A 101 -2.74 -20.77 10.59
CA LYS A 101 -3.87 -21.30 9.79
C LYS A 101 -3.92 -20.72 8.38
N VAL A 102 -3.71 -19.40 8.25
CA VAL A 102 -3.61 -18.70 6.95
C VAL A 102 -2.47 -19.26 6.07
N ARG A 103 -1.44 -19.84 6.69
CA ARG A 103 -0.31 -20.50 6.03
C ARG A 103 -0.48 -22.04 6.01
N GLY A 104 -1.70 -22.53 6.17
CA GLY A 104 -2.03 -23.96 6.14
C GLY A 104 -1.38 -24.78 7.26
N ASN A 105 -1.07 -24.15 8.40
CA ASN A 105 -0.34 -24.72 9.54
C ASN A 105 1.06 -25.28 9.22
N LYS A 106 1.65 -24.90 8.07
CA LYS A 106 2.98 -25.37 7.64
C LYS A 106 4.14 -24.85 8.48
N VAL A 107 3.94 -23.74 9.18
CA VAL A 107 4.94 -23.00 9.98
C VAL A 107 4.36 -22.64 11.34
N LYS A 108 5.21 -22.32 12.32
CA LYS A 108 4.79 -21.89 13.67
C LYS A 108 5.27 -20.48 14.01
N PHE A 109 4.41 -19.71 14.69
CA PHE A 109 4.70 -18.34 15.13
C PHE A 109 4.74 -18.28 16.66
N ASN A 110 5.87 -17.90 17.24
CA ASN A 110 5.99 -17.72 18.68
C ASN A 110 5.18 -16.48 19.14
N PRO A 111 4.16 -16.61 20.02
CA PRO A 111 3.40 -15.45 20.52
C PRO A 111 4.25 -14.46 21.32
N ALA A 112 5.45 -14.82 21.77
CA ALA A 112 6.41 -13.91 22.39
C ALA A 112 7.12 -12.99 21.36
N ASN A 113 7.15 -13.36 20.08
CA ASN A 113 7.77 -12.58 19.00
C ASN A 113 6.75 -11.70 18.25
N ILE A 114 5.46 -11.83 18.57
CA ILE A 114 4.39 -10.93 18.11
C ILE A 114 4.53 -9.59 18.84
N VAL A 115 4.65 -8.51 18.06
CA VAL A 115 4.70 -7.11 18.51
C VAL A 115 3.60 -6.33 17.81
N MET A 116 2.84 -5.54 18.56
CA MET A 116 1.74 -4.73 18.03
C MET A 116 2.22 -3.41 17.42
N SER A 117 1.42 -2.85 16.51
CA SER A 117 1.58 -1.52 15.95
C SER A 117 0.24 -0.92 15.51
N GLY A 118 0.21 0.39 15.24
CA GLY A 118 -0.97 1.13 14.79
C GLY A 118 -1.37 0.83 13.33
N GLY A 119 -1.70 -0.42 13.03
CA GLY A 119 -1.84 -0.97 11.69
C GLY A 119 -0.49 -1.23 11.01
N ALA A 120 -0.51 -1.81 9.80
CA ALA A 120 0.69 -2.11 9.03
C ALA A 120 1.58 -0.86 8.81
N THR A 121 1.00 0.30 8.51
CA THR A 121 1.71 1.60 8.45
C THR A 121 2.63 1.84 9.64
N GLY A 122 2.18 1.57 10.87
CA GLY A 122 3.02 1.69 12.06
C GLY A 122 4.07 0.58 12.18
N ALA A 123 3.79 -0.62 11.64
CA ALA A 123 4.75 -1.73 11.61
C ALA A 123 5.91 -1.43 10.64
N HIS A 124 5.59 -0.96 9.42
CA HIS A 124 6.56 -0.56 8.40
C HIS A 124 7.52 0.50 8.95
N GLU A 125 6.98 1.58 9.51
CA GLU A 125 7.77 2.67 10.07
C GLU A 125 8.61 2.24 11.28
N THR A 126 8.04 1.43 12.18
CA THR A 126 8.78 0.93 13.36
C THR A 126 9.91 -0.01 12.96
N LEU A 127 9.72 -0.88 11.97
CA LEU A 127 10.81 -1.70 11.42
C LEU A 127 11.88 -0.84 10.75
N ALA A 128 11.49 0.19 9.98
CA ALA A 128 12.43 1.13 9.40
C ALA A 128 13.34 1.79 10.48
N PHE A 129 12.75 2.30 11.57
CA PHE A 129 13.50 2.84 12.71
C PHE A 129 14.37 1.79 13.44
N CYS A 130 13.96 0.52 13.49
CA CYS A 130 14.74 -0.54 14.12
C CYS A 130 15.95 -0.99 13.29
N LEU A 131 15.91 -0.80 11.96
CA LEU A 131 16.78 -1.50 11.02
C LEU A 131 17.69 -0.57 10.20
N ALA A 132 17.40 0.73 10.10
CA ALA A 132 18.13 1.67 9.24
C ALA A 132 18.28 3.06 9.89
N ASP A 133 19.43 3.70 9.66
CA ASP A 133 19.71 5.07 10.11
C ASP A 133 19.27 6.09 9.04
N PRO A 134 19.00 7.37 9.38
CA PRO A 134 18.67 8.39 8.40
C PRO A 134 19.74 8.53 7.30
N GLY A 135 19.33 8.41 6.04
CA GLY A 135 20.23 8.38 4.87
C GLY A 135 20.51 6.98 4.30
N ASP A 136 20.37 5.92 5.10
CA ASP A 136 20.38 4.52 4.62
C ASP A 136 19.21 4.26 3.65
N ALA A 137 19.23 3.11 2.96
CA ALA A 137 18.20 2.71 2.00
C ALA A 137 17.66 1.29 2.17
N PHE A 138 16.41 1.10 1.76
CA PHE A 138 15.84 -0.21 1.42
C PHE A 138 15.65 -0.35 -0.09
N LEU A 139 15.89 -1.55 -0.61
CA LEU A 139 15.46 -1.95 -1.95
C LEU A 139 13.98 -2.31 -1.93
N VAL A 140 13.23 -1.93 -2.97
CA VAL A 140 11.80 -2.26 -3.10
C VAL A 140 11.42 -2.57 -4.57
N PRO A 141 10.83 -3.74 -4.88
CA PRO A 141 10.34 -4.06 -6.22
C PRO A 141 9.26 -3.10 -6.71
N THR A 142 9.37 -2.60 -7.94
CA THR A 142 8.33 -1.78 -8.58
C THR A 142 7.46 -2.62 -9.51
N PRO A 143 6.12 -2.44 -9.55
CA PRO A 143 5.36 -1.45 -8.79
C PRO A 143 5.09 -1.86 -7.33
N TYR A 144 5.03 -0.89 -6.41
CA TYR A 144 4.79 -1.10 -4.97
C TYR A 144 3.71 -0.20 -4.37
N TYR A 145 3.28 -0.53 -3.14
CA TYR A 145 2.31 0.23 -2.36
C TYR A 145 2.74 1.71 -2.14
N PRO A 146 2.01 2.71 -2.65
CA PRO A 146 2.48 4.11 -2.65
C PRO A 146 2.64 4.70 -1.24
N GLY A 147 1.95 4.14 -0.24
CA GLY A 147 2.10 4.57 1.14
C GLY A 147 3.49 4.30 1.72
N TYR A 148 4.29 3.40 1.12
CA TYR A 148 5.70 3.21 1.50
C TYR A 148 6.52 4.50 1.40
N ASP A 149 6.22 5.40 0.46
CA ASP A 149 6.92 6.69 0.37
C ASP A 149 6.77 7.54 1.64
N ARG A 150 5.62 7.44 2.30
CA ARG A 150 5.38 8.11 3.58
C ARG A 150 5.85 7.23 4.74
N ASP A 151 5.30 6.03 4.81
CA ASP A 151 5.37 5.11 5.96
C ASP A 151 6.82 4.69 6.24
N LEU A 152 7.65 4.55 5.22
CA LEU A 152 9.05 4.15 5.39
C LEU A 152 10.01 5.32 5.44
N ARG A 153 9.72 6.49 4.84
CA ARG A 153 10.71 7.58 4.63
C ARG A 153 10.47 8.85 5.46
N TRP A 154 9.21 9.23 5.72
CA TRP A 154 8.87 10.62 6.08
C TRP A 154 9.46 11.08 7.42
N ARG A 155 9.43 10.23 8.45
CA ARG A 155 10.01 10.53 9.78
C ARG A 155 11.36 9.85 10.03
N THR A 156 11.68 8.81 9.26
CA THR A 156 12.90 8.00 9.39
C THR A 156 14.09 8.62 8.66
N GLY A 157 13.85 9.39 7.59
CA GLY A 157 14.90 9.97 6.75
C GLY A 157 15.60 8.96 5.82
N ILE A 158 15.08 7.74 5.68
CA ILE A 158 15.66 6.72 4.79
C ILE A 158 15.20 6.88 3.34
N GLN A 159 15.88 6.18 2.44
CA GLN A 159 15.59 6.15 1.01
C GLN A 159 14.96 4.82 0.59
N LEU A 160 14.14 4.86 -0.46
CA LEU A 160 13.65 3.67 -1.16
C LEU A 160 14.27 3.64 -2.54
N LEU A 161 14.93 2.54 -2.88
CA LEU A 161 15.59 2.36 -4.17
C LEU A 161 14.82 1.29 -4.98
N PRO A 162 14.37 1.60 -6.21
CA PRO A 162 13.53 0.71 -6.98
C PRO A 162 14.32 -0.48 -7.53
N VAL A 163 13.80 -1.68 -7.32
CA VAL A 163 14.16 -2.90 -8.05
C VAL A 163 13.17 -3.01 -9.20
N VAL A 164 13.61 -2.71 -10.42
CA VAL A 164 12.68 -2.59 -11.56
C VAL A 164 12.18 -3.96 -11.99
N CYS A 165 10.86 -4.13 -12.07
CA CYS A 165 10.20 -5.30 -12.64
C CYS A 165 9.29 -4.85 -13.79
N GLU A 166 9.17 -5.67 -14.83
CA GLU A 166 8.53 -5.30 -16.10
C GLU A 166 7.44 -6.30 -16.48
N SER A 167 6.49 -5.89 -17.32
CA SER A 167 5.44 -6.79 -17.82
C SER A 167 5.98 -7.93 -18.69
N SER A 168 7.20 -7.79 -19.22
CA SER A 168 7.88 -8.78 -20.06
C SER A 168 8.03 -10.15 -19.39
N ASN A 169 8.06 -10.19 -18.05
CA ASN A 169 8.14 -11.41 -17.23
C ASN A 169 6.99 -11.54 -16.20
N ASP A 170 5.84 -10.91 -16.45
CA ASP A 170 4.70 -10.79 -15.50
C ASP A 170 5.05 -10.05 -14.18
N PHE A 171 5.93 -9.04 -14.24
CA PHE A 171 6.44 -8.25 -13.11
C PHE A 171 7.14 -9.08 -12.02
N LYS A 172 7.81 -10.16 -12.42
CA LYS A 172 8.60 -10.99 -11.49
C LYS A 172 9.91 -10.33 -11.14
N ILE A 173 10.26 -10.42 -9.86
CA ILE A 173 11.56 -10.01 -9.34
C ILE A 173 12.61 -10.98 -9.88
N THR A 174 13.70 -10.45 -10.45
CA THR A 174 14.83 -11.25 -10.92
C THR A 174 16.07 -11.00 -10.07
N ARG A 175 17.02 -11.93 -10.07
CA ARG A 175 18.28 -11.75 -9.35
C ARG A 175 19.09 -10.59 -9.96
N GLU A 176 19.02 -10.44 -11.28
CA GLU A 176 19.69 -9.38 -12.03
C GLU A 176 19.18 -8.00 -11.62
N ALA A 177 17.87 -7.82 -11.45
CA ALA A 177 17.29 -6.54 -11.01
C ALA A 177 17.64 -6.22 -9.54
N LEU A 178 17.77 -7.23 -8.67
CA LEU A 178 18.22 -7.06 -7.29
C LEU A 178 19.69 -6.62 -7.22
N GLU A 179 20.56 -7.22 -8.04
CA GLU A 179 21.97 -6.83 -8.13
C GLU A 179 22.14 -5.44 -8.72
N ASP A 180 21.50 -5.13 -9.86
CA ASP A 180 21.55 -3.81 -10.52
C ASP A 180 21.12 -2.66 -9.58
N ALA A 181 20.03 -2.84 -8.81
CA ALA A 181 19.58 -1.86 -7.83
C ALA A 181 20.57 -1.70 -6.66
N TYR A 182 21.22 -2.78 -6.23
CA TYR A 182 22.23 -2.76 -5.16
C TYR A 182 23.54 -2.11 -5.62
N GLU A 183 24.04 -2.46 -6.81
CA GLU A 183 25.25 -1.89 -7.40
C GLU A 183 25.08 -0.38 -7.61
N LYS A 184 23.94 0.08 -8.15
CA LYS A 184 23.61 1.52 -8.27
C LYS A 184 23.60 2.23 -6.91
N ALA A 185 23.14 1.57 -5.85
CA ALA A 185 23.20 2.12 -4.49
C ALA A 185 24.66 2.30 -4.04
N GLN A 186 25.52 1.31 -4.30
CA GLN A 186 26.95 1.38 -3.98
C GLN A 186 27.68 2.47 -4.78
N GLU A 187 27.40 2.62 -6.08
CA GLU A 187 27.93 3.71 -6.92
C GLU A 187 27.52 5.09 -6.39
N ALA A 188 26.27 5.22 -5.94
CA ALA A 188 25.75 6.43 -5.31
C ALA A 188 26.27 6.65 -3.87
N ASN A 189 27.10 5.75 -3.33
CA ASN A 189 27.58 5.74 -1.94
C ASN A 189 26.44 5.67 -0.90
N ILE A 190 25.33 5.02 -1.26
CA ILE A 190 24.17 4.81 -0.39
C ILE A 190 24.27 3.42 0.25
N ARG A 191 24.17 3.35 1.57
CA ARG A 191 24.21 2.09 2.31
C ARG A 191 22.83 1.41 2.26
N VAL A 192 22.76 0.27 1.60
CA VAL A 192 21.57 -0.60 1.61
C VAL A 192 21.52 -1.37 2.94
N LYS A 193 20.35 -1.35 3.57
CA LYS A 193 20.07 -2.03 4.86
C LYS A 193 19.12 -3.20 4.73
N GLY A 194 18.37 -3.30 3.63
CA GLY A 194 17.53 -4.45 3.37
C GLY A 194 16.77 -4.41 2.05
N LEU A 195 15.96 -5.45 1.86
CA LEU A 195 14.97 -5.62 0.80
C LEU A 195 13.58 -5.66 1.44
N ILE A 196 12.62 -4.99 0.83
CA ILE A 196 11.21 -5.02 1.23
C ILE A 196 10.40 -5.70 0.13
N LEU A 197 9.74 -6.80 0.48
CA LEU A 197 8.81 -7.51 -0.39
C LEU A 197 7.38 -7.33 0.11
N ASN A 198 6.41 -7.34 -0.80
CA ASN A 198 5.00 -7.47 -0.44
C ASN A 198 4.44 -8.72 -1.14
N ASN A 199 4.00 -9.69 -0.34
CA ASN A 199 3.61 -11.02 -0.80
C ASN A 199 2.40 -11.51 0.00
N PRO A 200 1.19 -11.61 -0.58
CA PRO A 200 0.85 -11.25 -1.97
C PRO A 200 1.00 -9.76 -2.29
N SER A 201 1.26 -9.44 -3.56
CA SER A 201 1.68 -8.11 -4.00
C SER A 201 0.55 -7.09 -4.15
N ASN A 202 0.84 -5.85 -3.75
CA ASN A 202 0.12 -4.62 -4.04
C ASN A 202 1.01 -3.72 -4.90
N PRO A 203 0.67 -3.47 -6.19
CA PRO A 203 -0.67 -3.58 -6.77
C PRO A 203 -0.96 -4.83 -7.61
N LEU A 204 0.00 -5.76 -7.78
CA LEU A 204 -0.07 -6.79 -8.83
C LEU A 204 -1.20 -7.83 -8.63
N GLY A 205 -1.55 -8.14 -7.37
CA GLY A 205 -2.55 -9.18 -7.06
C GLY A 205 -2.02 -10.61 -7.25
N THR A 206 -0.70 -10.78 -7.24
CA THR A 206 0.01 -12.05 -7.43
C THR A 206 0.72 -12.49 -6.16
N VAL A 207 0.81 -13.80 -5.93
CA VAL A 207 1.77 -14.37 -4.96
C VAL A 207 3.17 -14.43 -5.57
N LEU A 208 4.20 -14.28 -4.74
CA LEU A 208 5.58 -14.59 -5.15
C LEU A 208 5.79 -16.11 -5.17
N ASP A 209 6.41 -16.62 -6.22
CA ASP A 209 6.73 -18.05 -6.31
C ASP A 209 7.93 -18.43 -5.43
N ARG A 210 8.05 -19.74 -5.17
CA ARG A 210 9.09 -20.33 -4.32
C ARG A 210 10.52 -19.98 -4.77
N ASN A 211 10.80 -19.94 -6.07
CA ASN A 211 12.14 -19.65 -6.58
C ASN A 211 12.46 -18.16 -6.35
N THR A 212 11.52 -17.27 -6.67
CA THR A 212 11.63 -15.84 -6.38
C THR A 212 11.92 -15.56 -4.90
N LEU A 213 11.20 -16.21 -3.97
CA LEU A 213 11.46 -16.08 -2.52
C LEU A 213 12.81 -16.67 -2.10
N THR A 214 13.20 -17.80 -2.69
CA THR A 214 14.48 -18.49 -2.44
C THR A 214 15.67 -17.63 -2.88
N ASP A 215 15.59 -17.01 -4.06
CA ASP A 215 16.67 -16.18 -4.61
C ASP A 215 16.77 -14.82 -3.92
N ALA A 216 15.63 -14.24 -3.47
CA ALA A 216 15.64 -13.11 -2.55
C ALA A 216 16.31 -13.45 -1.20
N MET A 217 15.99 -14.62 -0.62
CA MET A 217 16.62 -15.12 0.61
C MET A 217 18.12 -15.36 0.43
N ARG A 218 18.57 -15.86 -0.74
CA ARG A 218 20.00 -15.98 -1.05
C ARG A 218 20.67 -14.61 -1.14
N PHE A 219 20.11 -13.71 -1.93
CA PHE A 219 20.62 -12.34 -2.13
C PHE A 219 20.81 -11.59 -0.80
N ILE A 220 19.81 -11.58 0.10
CA ILE A 220 19.94 -10.88 1.39
C ILE A 220 20.99 -11.52 2.31
N ASN A 221 21.16 -12.86 2.27
CA ASN A 221 22.20 -13.55 3.02
C ASN A 221 23.61 -13.28 2.45
N GLU A 222 23.74 -13.11 1.12
CA GLU A 222 25.01 -12.78 0.45
C GLU A 222 25.45 -11.33 0.69
N LYS A 223 24.49 -10.38 0.71
CA LYS A 223 24.78 -8.97 1.04
C LYS A 223 24.79 -8.68 2.56
N ASN A 224 24.33 -9.63 3.37
CA ASN A 224 24.11 -9.50 4.82
C ASN A 224 23.24 -8.27 5.17
N ILE A 225 22.07 -8.20 4.54
CA ILE A 225 21.06 -7.15 4.72
C ILE A 225 19.72 -7.75 5.17
N HIS A 226 18.82 -6.93 5.72
CA HIS A 226 17.53 -7.39 6.21
C HIS A 226 16.54 -7.73 5.08
N LEU A 227 15.56 -8.58 5.37
CA LEU A 227 14.41 -8.88 4.52
C LEU A 227 13.12 -8.61 5.32
N ILE A 228 12.35 -7.63 4.88
CA ILE A 228 11.01 -7.36 5.40
C ILE A 228 10.00 -7.88 4.39
N CYS A 229 9.17 -8.84 4.79
CA CYS A 229 8.04 -9.30 3.98
C CYS A 229 6.73 -8.78 4.57
N ASP A 230 6.09 -7.86 3.86
CA ASP A 230 4.70 -7.50 4.14
C ASP A 230 3.77 -8.58 3.58
N GLU A 231 3.17 -9.34 4.48
CA GLU A 231 2.24 -10.44 4.20
C GLU A 231 0.79 -10.09 4.55
N ILE A 232 0.43 -8.80 4.58
CA ILE A 232 -0.93 -8.29 4.89
C ILE A 232 -2.05 -8.88 4.03
N TYR A 233 -1.74 -9.37 2.82
CA TYR A 233 -2.70 -10.00 1.91
C TYR A 233 -2.71 -11.54 1.99
N SER A 234 -1.97 -12.16 2.92
CA SER A 234 -1.78 -13.62 2.99
C SER A 234 -3.08 -14.43 3.02
N ALA A 235 -4.12 -13.97 3.73
CA ALA A 235 -5.44 -14.62 3.74
C ALA A 235 -6.41 -14.16 2.64
N THR A 236 -5.89 -13.53 1.57
CA THR A 236 -6.67 -13.09 0.39
C THR A 236 -6.27 -13.81 -0.89
N VAL A 237 -5.48 -14.89 -0.81
CA VAL A 237 -5.20 -15.77 -1.95
C VAL A 237 -6.43 -16.60 -2.26
N PHE A 238 -6.87 -16.60 -3.52
CA PHE A 238 -8.15 -17.16 -3.95
C PHE A 238 -8.06 -18.13 -5.15
N ASN A 239 -6.87 -18.31 -5.72
CA ASN A 239 -6.58 -19.29 -6.77
C ASN A 239 -5.14 -19.82 -6.63
N GLU A 240 -4.87 -20.99 -7.21
CA GLU A 240 -3.50 -21.50 -7.38
C GLU A 240 -2.63 -20.57 -8.25
N PRO A 241 -1.30 -20.49 -8.02
CA PRO A 241 -0.55 -21.21 -6.99
C PRO A 241 -0.83 -20.69 -5.57
N GLY A 242 -0.94 -21.59 -4.60
CA GLY A 242 -1.19 -21.24 -3.20
C GLY A 242 -0.13 -20.31 -2.59
N PHE A 243 -0.48 -19.66 -1.47
CA PHE A 243 0.43 -18.77 -0.73
C PHE A 243 1.67 -19.53 -0.21
N ILE A 244 2.83 -18.88 -0.32
CA ILE A 244 4.08 -19.27 0.32
C ILE A 244 4.57 -18.09 1.15
N SER A 245 4.60 -18.27 2.46
CA SER A 245 5.18 -17.30 3.40
C SER A 245 6.69 -17.32 3.38
N ILE A 246 7.35 -16.19 3.66
CA ILE A 246 8.80 -16.19 3.90
C ILE A 246 9.18 -17.02 5.13
N ALA A 247 8.25 -17.25 6.06
CA ALA A 247 8.43 -18.15 7.19
C ALA A 247 8.68 -19.60 6.74
N GLU A 248 8.00 -20.06 5.66
CA GLU A 248 8.21 -21.41 5.10
C GLU A 248 9.65 -21.55 4.58
N ILE A 249 10.14 -20.53 3.87
CA ILE A 249 11.51 -20.47 3.35
C ILE A 249 12.55 -20.28 4.47
N ALA A 250 12.19 -19.60 5.57
CA ALA A 250 13.07 -19.36 6.71
C ALA A 250 13.25 -20.59 7.63
N GLU A 251 12.42 -21.62 7.49
CA GLU A 251 12.63 -22.94 8.12
C GLU A 251 13.59 -23.83 7.31
N GLU A 252 13.80 -23.52 6.02
CA GLU A 252 14.73 -24.23 5.14
C GLU A 252 16.18 -23.75 5.35
N GLY A 253 16.87 -24.33 6.35
CA GLY A 253 18.24 -23.95 6.72
C GLY A 253 19.32 -24.10 5.63
N ALA A 254 19.03 -24.78 4.51
CA ALA A 254 19.89 -24.79 3.32
C ALA A 254 19.83 -23.46 2.53
N VAL A 255 18.77 -22.67 2.72
CA VAL A 255 18.52 -21.38 2.06
C VAL A 255 18.71 -20.23 3.04
N CYS A 256 18.10 -20.32 4.23
CA CYS A 256 18.18 -19.28 5.26
C CYS A 256 19.38 -19.51 6.18
N LYS A 257 20.48 -18.76 5.96
CA LYS A 257 21.70 -18.86 6.79
C LYS A 257 21.61 -18.04 8.08
N ASN A 258 20.93 -16.91 8.05
CA ASN A 258 20.71 -16.07 9.22
C ASN A 258 19.23 -15.63 9.33
N ARG A 259 18.51 -16.19 10.30
CA ARG A 259 17.09 -15.84 10.54
C ARG A 259 16.94 -14.45 11.16
N ASP A 260 17.97 -13.89 11.79
CA ASP A 260 17.92 -12.57 12.45
C ASP A 260 17.79 -11.41 11.46
N LEU A 261 17.94 -11.69 10.16
CA LEU A 261 17.70 -10.76 9.07
C LEU A 261 16.23 -10.76 8.60
N ILE A 262 15.38 -11.65 9.10
CA ILE A 262 14.04 -11.90 8.56
C ILE A 262 12.94 -11.31 9.46
N HIS A 263 12.07 -10.50 8.85
CA HIS A 263 10.99 -9.78 9.50
C HIS A 263 9.71 -9.89 8.66
N ILE A 264 8.57 -10.08 9.32
CA ILE A 264 7.24 -10.13 8.69
C ILE A 264 6.41 -8.97 9.22
N VAL A 265 5.75 -8.24 8.32
CA VAL A 265 4.66 -7.31 8.63
C VAL A 265 3.34 -7.97 8.29
N TYR A 266 2.36 -7.82 9.18
CA TYR A 266 1.01 -8.33 8.99
C TYR A 266 -0.04 -7.38 9.60
N SER A 267 -1.29 -7.47 9.17
CA SER A 267 -2.38 -6.63 9.69
C SER A 267 -3.74 -7.16 9.25
N LEU A 268 -4.73 -7.08 10.15
CA LEU A 268 -6.12 -7.49 9.91
C LEU A 268 -6.91 -6.49 9.02
N SER A 269 -6.23 -5.54 8.40
CA SER A 269 -6.85 -4.44 7.65
C SER A 269 -7.40 -4.84 6.28
N LYS A 270 -7.00 -6.00 5.74
CA LYS A 270 -7.23 -6.36 4.33
C LYS A 270 -7.92 -7.72 4.14
N ASP A 271 -7.61 -8.68 4.98
CA ASP A 271 -8.29 -9.99 4.99
C ASP A 271 -9.63 -9.92 5.73
N LEU A 272 -9.63 -9.64 7.04
CA LEU A 272 -10.85 -9.46 7.85
C LEU A 272 -11.59 -8.15 7.54
N GLY A 273 -10.93 -7.21 6.85
CA GLY A 273 -11.54 -5.92 6.50
C GLY A 273 -11.65 -4.96 7.70
N PHE A 274 -10.70 -4.99 8.64
CA PHE A 274 -10.71 -4.16 9.85
C PHE A 274 -9.68 -3.00 9.84
N PRO A 275 -9.59 -2.14 8.80
CA PRO A 275 -8.59 -1.07 8.77
C PRO A 275 -8.81 -0.02 9.89
N GLY A 276 -10.06 0.17 10.34
CA GLY A 276 -10.40 1.08 11.44
C GLY A 276 -9.94 0.60 12.81
N PHE A 277 -9.77 -0.70 13.02
CA PHE A 277 -9.35 -1.28 14.32
C PHE A 277 -7.84 -1.17 14.58
N ARG A 278 -7.06 -0.70 13.60
CA ARG A 278 -5.62 -0.43 13.71
C ARG A 278 -4.78 -1.63 14.19
N VAL A 279 -5.21 -2.86 13.90
CA VAL A 279 -4.43 -4.06 14.26
C VAL A 279 -3.29 -4.27 13.26
N GLY A 280 -2.07 -3.87 13.65
CA GLY A 280 -0.83 -4.14 12.93
C GLY A 280 0.11 -5.01 13.77
N ILE A 281 0.89 -5.84 13.09
CA ILE A 281 1.76 -6.84 13.69
C ILE A 281 3.13 -6.77 13.02
N ILE A 282 4.17 -6.70 13.85
CA ILE A 282 5.54 -7.08 13.50
C ILE A 282 5.79 -8.46 14.08
N TYR A 283 6.32 -9.36 13.28
CA TYR A 283 6.94 -10.60 13.74
C TYR A 283 8.40 -10.64 13.26
N SER A 284 9.33 -10.95 14.15
CA SER A 284 10.73 -11.13 13.77
C SER A 284 11.35 -12.29 14.53
N TYR A 285 12.30 -12.95 13.88
CA TYR A 285 13.14 -13.96 14.51
C TYR A 285 14.31 -13.34 15.32
N ASN A 286 14.55 -12.04 15.18
CA ASN A 286 15.62 -11.30 15.86
C ASN A 286 15.12 -10.70 17.19
N ASP A 287 15.60 -11.22 18.31
CA ASP A 287 15.20 -10.77 19.65
C ASP A 287 15.52 -9.28 19.92
N ALA A 288 16.59 -8.73 19.35
CA ALA A 288 16.91 -7.31 19.52
C ALA A 288 15.88 -6.42 18.79
N VAL A 289 15.42 -6.84 17.61
CA VAL A 289 14.35 -6.16 16.85
C VAL A 289 13.01 -6.31 17.57
N VAL A 290 12.66 -7.50 18.07
CA VAL A 290 11.46 -7.71 18.90
C VAL A 290 11.47 -6.78 20.12
N ASN A 291 12.59 -6.70 20.84
CA ASN A 291 12.74 -5.85 22.01
C ASN A 291 12.69 -4.34 21.70
N CYS A 292 13.25 -3.90 20.57
CA CYS A 292 13.21 -2.49 20.16
C CYS A 292 11.80 -2.11 19.70
N ALA A 293 11.22 -2.88 18.76
CA ALA A 293 9.87 -2.65 18.24
C ALA A 293 8.81 -2.69 19.36
N ARG A 294 8.96 -3.56 20.36
CA ARG A 294 8.06 -3.64 21.53
C ARG A 294 8.14 -2.43 22.46
N LYS A 295 9.27 -1.72 22.51
CA LYS A 295 9.35 -0.41 23.19
C LYS A 295 8.67 0.67 22.36
N MET A 296 8.88 0.66 21.03
CA MET A 296 8.29 1.62 20.10
C MET A 296 6.78 1.44 19.90
N SER A 297 6.23 0.24 20.12
CA SER A 297 4.78 -0.01 20.04
C SER A 297 3.98 0.84 21.02
N SER A 298 4.59 1.35 22.10
CA SER A 298 3.98 2.32 23.02
C SER A 298 3.43 3.58 22.34
N PHE A 299 3.97 3.98 21.18
CA PHE A 299 3.45 5.10 20.37
C PHE A 299 2.24 4.74 19.49
N GLY A 300 1.82 3.48 19.45
CA GLY A 300 0.79 2.97 18.55
C GLY A 300 0.25 1.61 18.99
N LEU A 301 -0.09 1.46 20.26
CA LEU A 301 -0.70 0.23 20.79
C LEU A 301 -2.09 0.01 20.17
N VAL A 302 -2.44 -1.25 19.92
CA VAL A 302 -3.83 -1.64 19.61
C VAL A 302 -4.68 -1.42 20.86
N SER A 303 -5.86 -0.82 20.72
CA SER A 303 -6.81 -0.67 21.83
C SER A 303 -7.08 -2.02 22.52
N THR A 304 -7.04 -2.08 23.85
CA THR A 304 -7.26 -3.33 24.59
C THR A 304 -8.67 -3.88 24.43
N GLN A 305 -9.66 -3.01 24.26
CA GLN A 305 -11.02 -3.39 23.84
C GLN A 305 -11.01 -4.14 22.50
N THR A 306 -10.21 -3.66 21.54
CA THR A 306 -10.02 -4.32 20.23
C THR A 306 -9.23 -5.62 20.37
N GLN A 307 -8.16 -5.63 21.18
CA GLN A 307 -7.37 -6.84 21.43
C GLN A 307 -8.25 -7.95 22.02
N HIS A 308 -9.11 -7.65 22.99
CA HIS A 308 -10.04 -8.61 23.60
C HIS A 308 -11.04 -9.17 22.58
N LEU A 309 -11.74 -8.31 21.83
CA LEU A 309 -12.66 -8.74 20.77
C LEU A 309 -12.00 -9.65 19.73
N ILE A 310 -10.81 -9.26 19.26
CA ILE A 310 -10.05 -10.01 18.25
C ILE A 310 -9.47 -11.30 18.83
N ALA A 311 -9.07 -11.33 20.12
CA ALA A 311 -8.65 -12.55 20.80
C ALA A 311 -9.79 -13.58 20.81
N SER A 312 -10.98 -13.19 21.26
CA SER A 312 -12.15 -14.08 21.27
C SER A 312 -12.52 -14.57 19.86
N MET A 313 -12.51 -13.68 18.86
CA MET A 313 -12.85 -14.01 17.47
C MET A 313 -11.85 -14.95 16.80
N LEU A 314 -10.54 -14.73 16.99
CA LEU A 314 -9.50 -15.54 16.37
C LEU A 314 -9.19 -16.84 17.15
N SER A 315 -9.69 -16.97 18.39
CA SER A 315 -9.69 -18.23 19.14
C SER A 315 -10.88 -19.14 18.83
N ASP A 316 -11.87 -18.69 18.05
CA ASP A 316 -12.94 -19.56 17.54
C ASP A 316 -12.46 -20.25 16.25
N ASP A 317 -11.97 -21.48 16.40
CA ASP A 317 -11.46 -22.28 15.29
C ASP A 317 -12.51 -22.49 14.17
N ILE A 318 -13.78 -22.69 14.55
CA ILE A 318 -14.88 -22.95 13.62
C ILE A 318 -15.18 -21.69 12.80
N PHE A 319 -15.21 -20.52 13.46
CA PHE A 319 -15.35 -19.23 12.77
C PHE A 319 -14.17 -18.96 11.84
N VAL A 320 -12.94 -19.14 12.31
CA VAL A 320 -11.73 -18.84 11.53
C VAL A 320 -11.65 -19.70 10.27
N GLU A 321 -11.91 -21.01 10.37
CA GLU A 321 -11.94 -21.91 9.21
C GLU A 321 -13.04 -21.51 8.23
N LYS A 322 -14.29 -21.33 8.71
CA LYS A 322 -15.42 -20.84 7.89
C LYS A 322 -15.10 -19.52 7.19
N PHE A 323 -14.44 -18.58 7.88
CA PHE A 323 -14.10 -17.28 7.35
C PHE A 323 -13.07 -17.36 6.22
N ILE A 324 -11.96 -18.07 6.42
CA ILE A 324 -10.89 -18.20 5.42
C ILE A 324 -11.47 -18.84 4.14
N ASP A 325 -12.19 -19.94 4.30
CA ASP A 325 -12.78 -20.71 3.21
C ASP A 325 -13.79 -19.91 2.38
N GLU A 326 -14.66 -19.14 3.05
CA GLU A 326 -15.71 -18.36 2.39
C GLU A 326 -15.18 -17.04 1.80
N SER A 327 -14.21 -16.39 2.46
CA SER A 327 -13.50 -15.23 1.92
C SER A 327 -12.78 -15.59 0.61
N MET A 328 -12.07 -16.71 0.59
CA MET A 328 -11.44 -17.28 -0.61
C MET A 328 -12.45 -17.45 -1.76
N LYS A 329 -13.59 -18.11 -1.50
CA LYS A 329 -14.65 -18.36 -2.50
C LYS A 329 -15.25 -17.06 -3.04
N ARG A 330 -15.52 -16.10 -2.16
CA ARG A 330 -16.12 -14.79 -2.53
C ARG A 330 -15.15 -13.93 -3.33
N LEU A 331 -13.88 -13.88 -2.95
CA LEU A 331 -12.82 -13.20 -3.72
C LEU A 331 -12.61 -13.84 -5.10
N ALA A 332 -12.56 -15.18 -5.19
CA ALA A 332 -12.45 -15.89 -6.47
C ALA A 332 -13.63 -15.57 -7.41
N LYS A 333 -14.87 -15.64 -6.90
CA LYS A 333 -16.10 -15.27 -7.64
C LYS A 333 -16.01 -13.83 -8.14
N ARG A 334 -15.61 -12.90 -7.27
CA ARG A 334 -15.51 -11.46 -7.54
C ARG A 334 -14.47 -11.16 -8.62
N HIS A 335 -13.26 -11.70 -8.49
CA HIS A 335 -12.17 -11.58 -9.45
C HIS A 335 -12.55 -12.15 -10.83
N SER A 336 -13.18 -13.34 -10.85
CA SER A 336 -13.66 -13.99 -12.07
C SER A 336 -14.78 -13.21 -12.77
N LEU A 337 -15.70 -12.59 -12.01
CA LEU A 337 -16.75 -11.75 -12.57
C LEU A 337 -16.18 -10.49 -13.23
N PHE A 338 -15.27 -9.79 -12.54
CA PHE A 338 -14.64 -8.57 -13.05
C PHE A 338 -13.76 -8.86 -14.29
N SER A 339 -12.88 -9.84 -14.21
CA SER A 339 -11.96 -10.20 -15.32
C SER A 339 -12.70 -10.68 -16.57
N ARG A 340 -13.74 -11.53 -16.43
CA ARG A 340 -14.61 -11.91 -17.56
C ARG A 340 -15.47 -10.75 -18.06
N GLY A 341 -15.72 -9.76 -17.21
CA GLY A 341 -16.30 -8.48 -17.60
C GLY A 341 -15.40 -7.75 -18.58
N LEU A 342 -14.17 -7.44 -18.19
CA LEU A 342 -13.18 -6.71 -19.00
C LEU A 342 -12.85 -7.41 -20.33
N ALA A 343 -12.66 -8.74 -20.30
CA ALA A 343 -12.32 -9.52 -21.49
C ALA A 343 -13.33 -9.38 -22.65
N LYS A 344 -14.62 -9.11 -22.36
CA LYS A 344 -15.66 -8.87 -23.38
C LYS A 344 -15.43 -7.63 -24.24
N VAL A 345 -14.57 -6.71 -23.80
CA VAL A 345 -14.18 -5.51 -24.56
C VAL A 345 -12.68 -5.45 -24.85
N GLY A 346 -11.98 -6.59 -24.77
CA GLY A 346 -10.57 -6.69 -25.15
C GLY A 346 -9.59 -6.04 -24.17
N ILE A 347 -10.02 -5.74 -22.93
CA ILE A 347 -9.13 -5.38 -21.83
C ILE A 347 -8.69 -6.65 -21.13
N GLU A 348 -7.39 -6.74 -20.87
CA GLU A 348 -6.75 -7.85 -20.17
C GLU A 348 -6.25 -7.39 -18.78
N ASN A 349 -6.08 -8.34 -17.87
CA ASN A 349 -5.46 -8.13 -16.56
C ASN A 349 -4.20 -8.99 -16.49
N LEU A 350 -3.22 -8.57 -15.69
CA LEU A 350 -2.23 -9.51 -15.15
C LEU A 350 -2.96 -10.67 -14.47
N LYS A 351 -2.43 -11.89 -14.58
CA LYS A 351 -3.05 -13.10 -14.01
C LYS A 351 -2.87 -13.17 -12.50
N GLY A 352 -3.60 -12.31 -11.80
CA GLY A 352 -3.67 -12.28 -10.34
C GLY A 352 -4.43 -13.48 -9.76
N ASN A 353 -4.00 -13.89 -8.57
CA ASN A 353 -4.57 -14.98 -7.79
C ASN A 353 -4.81 -14.61 -6.31
N ALA A 354 -4.57 -13.35 -5.95
CA ALA A 354 -4.62 -12.84 -4.58
C ALA A 354 -4.99 -11.36 -4.50
N GLY A 355 -5.22 -10.86 -3.29
CA GLY A 355 -5.47 -9.44 -3.04
C GLY A 355 -6.92 -9.03 -3.28
N LEU A 356 -7.15 -7.71 -3.27
CA LEU A 356 -8.48 -7.08 -3.32
C LEU A 356 -8.74 -6.31 -4.62
N TYR A 357 -7.92 -6.57 -5.64
CA TYR A 357 -7.78 -5.76 -6.84
C TYR A 357 -7.23 -6.58 -8.02
N CYS A 358 -7.37 -6.04 -9.23
CA CYS A 358 -6.68 -6.48 -10.43
C CYS A 358 -5.66 -5.42 -10.89
N TRP A 359 -4.57 -5.88 -11.51
CA TRP A 359 -3.65 -5.03 -12.27
C TRP A 359 -4.03 -5.08 -13.75
N MET A 360 -4.73 -4.03 -14.21
CA MET A 360 -5.41 -3.96 -15.50
C MET A 360 -4.52 -3.30 -16.56
N ASP A 361 -4.43 -3.90 -17.74
CA ASP A 361 -3.65 -3.40 -18.87
C ASP A 361 -4.51 -2.52 -19.80
N LEU A 362 -4.28 -1.21 -19.76
CA LEU A 362 -4.88 -0.24 -20.69
C LEU A 362 -3.85 0.35 -21.67
N ARG A 363 -2.67 -0.26 -21.85
CA ARG A 363 -1.61 0.24 -22.76
C ARG A 363 -2.13 0.47 -24.18
N ARG A 364 -3.01 -0.41 -24.66
CA ARG A 364 -3.70 -0.30 -25.96
C ARG A 364 -4.67 0.89 -26.08
N LEU A 365 -5.02 1.54 -24.98
CA LEU A 365 -5.91 2.73 -24.94
C LEU A 365 -5.14 4.04 -24.71
N LEU A 366 -3.81 4.00 -24.53
CA LEU A 366 -2.99 5.20 -24.53
C LEU A 366 -2.95 5.83 -25.93
N LYS A 367 -2.68 7.14 -26.01
CA LYS A 367 -2.38 7.80 -27.29
C LYS A 367 -0.95 7.46 -27.73
N GLU A 368 -0.02 7.61 -26.80
CA GLU A 368 1.41 7.27 -26.92
C GLU A 368 1.83 6.51 -25.65
N PRO A 369 2.90 5.68 -25.68
CA PRO A 369 3.37 4.94 -24.50
C PRO A 369 4.14 5.85 -23.52
N THR A 370 3.46 6.83 -22.92
CA THR A 370 4.04 7.81 -21.97
C THR A 370 3.14 8.01 -20.74
N PHE A 371 3.72 8.47 -19.63
CA PHE A 371 2.96 8.74 -18.40
C PHE A 371 1.98 9.90 -18.54
N GLU A 372 2.25 10.87 -19.43
CA GLU A 372 1.29 11.93 -19.77
C GLU A 372 0.04 11.33 -20.41
N SER A 373 0.20 10.36 -21.33
CA SER A 373 -0.93 9.63 -21.91
C SER A 373 -1.68 8.76 -20.89
N GLU A 374 -0.98 8.19 -19.90
CA GLU A 374 -1.61 7.46 -18.79
C GLU A 374 -2.47 8.42 -17.94
N MET A 375 -1.93 9.58 -17.58
CA MET A 375 -2.62 10.60 -16.80
C MET A 375 -3.82 11.22 -17.54
N GLU A 376 -3.71 11.47 -18.85
CA GLU A 376 -4.84 11.87 -19.69
C GLU A 376 -5.95 10.81 -19.71
N LEU A 377 -5.59 9.54 -19.93
CA LEU A 377 -6.55 8.42 -19.91
C LEU A 377 -7.21 8.29 -18.53
N TRP A 378 -6.43 8.42 -17.47
CA TRP A 378 -6.92 8.39 -16.10
C TRP A 378 -7.91 9.50 -15.80
N HIS A 379 -7.63 10.74 -16.22
CA HIS A 379 -8.55 11.86 -16.06
C HIS A 379 -9.87 11.64 -16.80
N VAL A 380 -9.88 10.96 -17.96
CA VAL A 380 -11.12 10.54 -18.63
C VAL A 380 -11.86 9.47 -17.82
N ILE A 381 -11.14 8.50 -17.23
CA ILE A 381 -11.74 7.44 -16.41
C ILE A 381 -12.42 8.00 -15.15
N ILE A 382 -11.77 8.92 -14.41
CA ILE A 382 -12.36 9.50 -13.19
C ILE A 382 -13.50 10.49 -13.51
N ASN A 383 -13.38 11.31 -14.56
CA ASN A 383 -14.34 12.38 -14.83
C ASN A 383 -15.50 11.99 -15.76
N GLU A 384 -15.24 11.22 -16.83
CA GLU A 384 -16.25 10.84 -17.82
C GLU A 384 -16.82 9.44 -17.56
N VAL A 385 -15.94 8.46 -17.31
CA VAL A 385 -16.37 7.09 -16.98
C VAL A 385 -16.86 6.98 -15.54
N LYS A 386 -16.54 7.98 -14.70
CA LYS A 386 -16.95 8.09 -13.30
C LYS A 386 -16.54 6.86 -12.48
N LEU A 387 -15.27 6.45 -12.59
CA LEU A 387 -14.67 5.39 -11.77
C LEU A 387 -13.37 5.91 -11.16
N ASN A 388 -13.25 5.89 -9.83
CA ASN A 388 -11.95 6.11 -9.21
C ASN A 388 -11.14 4.82 -9.31
N VAL A 389 -10.01 4.85 -10.02
CA VAL A 389 -9.02 3.77 -10.15
C VAL A 389 -7.63 4.38 -9.92
N SER A 390 -6.61 3.58 -9.61
CA SER A 390 -5.27 4.13 -9.35
C SER A 390 -4.33 3.91 -10.55
N PRO A 391 -3.70 4.95 -11.11
CA PRO A 391 -2.81 4.84 -12.28
C PRO A 391 -1.45 4.23 -11.92
N GLY A 392 -0.80 3.58 -12.88
CA GLY A 392 0.43 2.82 -12.71
C GLY A 392 1.60 3.65 -12.18
N ALA A 393 1.71 4.89 -12.64
CA ALA A 393 2.67 5.88 -12.16
C ALA A 393 2.60 6.11 -10.65
N SER A 394 1.41 5.99 -10.03
CA SER A 394 1.28 6.15 -8.57
C SER A 394 1.99 5.05 -7.78
N PHE A 395 2.18 3.87 -8.37
CA PHE A 395 2.87 2.72 -7.76
C PHE A 395 4.33 2.62 -8.22
N HIS A 396 4.87 3.65 -8.87
CA HIS A 396 6.20 3.65 -9.49
C HIS A 396 6.39 2.57 -10.55
N CYS A 397 5.31 2.18 -11.25
CA CYS A 397 5.45 1.30 -12.41
C CYS A 397 6.32 1.97 -13.48
N SER A 398 7.33 1.26 -13.99
CA SER A 398 8.23 1.75 -15.05
C SER A 398 7.55 1.84 -16.41
N GLU A 399 6.46 1.10 -16.62
CA GLU A 399 5.66 1.11 -17.83
C GLU A 399 4.36 1.91 -17.65
N PRO A 400 4.08 2.91 -18.51
CA PRO A 400 2.79 3.58 -18.51
C PRO A 400 1.68 2.69 -19.09
N GLY A 401 0.44 2.89 -18.64
CA GLY A 401 -0.79 2.26 -19.13
C GLY A 401 -1.36 1.17 -18.23
N TRP A 402 -0.77 0.92 -17.06
CA TRP A 402 -1.26 -0.03 -16.08
C TRP A 402 -2.14 0.65 -15.01
N PHE A 403 -3.14 -0.05 -14.49
CA PHE A 403 -4.07 0.51 -13.49
C PHE A 403 -4.43 -0.51 -12.41
N ARG A 404 -4.39 -0.12 -11.13
CA ARG A 404 -4.98 -0.92 -10.05
C ARG A 404 -6.47 -0.63 -9.94
N VAL A 405 -7.27 -1.68 -10.00
CA VAL A 405 -8.73 -1.60 -9.82
C VAL A 405 -9.17 -2.51 -8.68
N CYS A 406 -9.65 -1.94 -7.59
CA CYS A 406 -10.17 -2.64 -6.42
C CYS A 406 -11.59 -3.17 -6.67
N ILE A 407 -11.85 -4.36 -6.12
CA ILE A 407 -13.05 -5.16 -6.46
C ILE A 407 -13.80 -5.70 -5.24
N ALA A 408 -13.25 -5.59 -4.02
CA ALA A 408 -13.80 -6.24 -2.82
C ALA A 408 -14.63 -5.30 -1.90
N ASN A 409 -14.89 -4.06 -2.32
CA ASN A 409 -15.49 -3.00 -1.53
C ASN A 409 -16.90 -2.58 -1.99
N MET A 410 -17.59 -3.40 -2.79
CA MET A 410 -18.97 -3.16 -3.21
C MET A 410 -19.76 -4.44 -3.48
N ASP A 411 -21.08 -4.29 -3.67
CA ASP A 411 -21.99 -5.36 -4.06
C ASP A 411 -21.84 -5.82 -5.54
N ASP A 412 -22.57 -6.88 -5.92
CA ASP A 412 -22.55 -7.44 -7.29
C ASP A 412 -23.15 -6.46 -8.33
N GLU A 413 -24.11 -5.61 -7.93
CA GLU A 413 -24.83 -4.70 -8.82
C GLU A 413 -24.02 -3.45 -9.17
N THR A 414 -23.41 -2.81 -8.18
CA THR A 414 -22.48 -1.68 -8.36
C THR A 414 -21.30 -2.10 -9.23
N MET A 415 -20.79 -3.32 -9.03
CA MET A 415 -19.76 -3.89 -9.91
C MET A 415 -20.24 -4.09 -11.35
N ARG A 416 -21.46 -4.61 -11.54
CA ARG A 416 -22.07 -4.76 -12.88
C ARG A 416 -22.21 -3.41 -13.58
N ILE A 417 -22.55 -2.35 -12.84
CA ILE A 417 -22.62 -0.98 -13.34
C ILE A 417 -21.23 -0.47 -13.73
N ALA A 418 -20.20 -0.68 -12.89
CA ALA A 418 -18.83 -0.29 -13.20
C ALA A 418 -18.30 -0.96 -14.48
N VAL A 419 -18.47 -2.28 -14.61
CA VAL A 419 -18.12 -3.02 -15.84
C VAL A 419 -18.90 -2.48 -17.06
N SER A 420 -20.18 -2.13 -16.89
CA SER A 420 -20.99 -1.53 -17.97
C SER A 420 -20.49 -0.14 -18.39
N ARG A 421 -20.02 0.68 -17.44
CA ARG A 421 -19.40 1.99 -17.73
C ARG A 421 -18.11 1.81 -18.53
N ILE A 422 -17.23 0.89 -18.13
CA ILE A 422 -16.01 0.53 -18.89
C ILE A 422 -16.37 0.05 -20.30
N HIS A 423 -17.38 -0.81 -20.45
CA HIS A 423 -17.81 -1.31 -21.77
C HIS A 423 -18.25 -0.19 -22.70
N LYS A 424 -19.07 0.73 -22.21
CA LYS A 424 -19.53 1.90 -23.00
C LYS A 424 -18.35 2.76 -23.45
N PHE A 425 -17.43 3.05 -22.54
CA PHE A 425 -16.22 3.83 -22.81
C PHE A 425 -15.36 3.20 -23.93
N VAL A 426 -14.99 1.92 -23.81
CA VAL A 426 -14.14 1.23 -24.80
C VAL A 426 -14.82 1.15 -26.17
N ILE A 427 -16.12 0.88 -26.22
CA ILE A 427 -16.89 0.83 -27.47
C ILE A 427 -16.98 2.21 -28.14
N GLN A 428 -17.14 3.29 -27.35
CA GLN A 428 -17.17 4.66 -27.86
C GLN A 428 -15.79 5.07 -28.41
N LYS A 429 -14.71 4.81 -27.67
CA LYS A 429 -13.33 5.12 -28.08
C LYS A 429 -12.95 4.37 -29.37
N THR A 430 -13.16 3.05 -29.42
CA THR A 430 -12.92 2.24 -30.63
C THR A 430 -13.65 2.78 -31.87
N LYS A 431 -14.90 3.27 -31.73
CA LYS A 431 -15.65 3.88 -32.83
C LYS A 431 -15.06 5.23 -33.27
N LEU A 432 -14.59 6.04 -32.32
CA LEU A 432 -13.96 7.34 -32.59
C LEU A 432 -12.63 7.16 -33.32
N ASP A 433 -11.81 6.19 -32.90
CA ASP A 433 -10.53 5.88 -33.53
C ASP A 433 -10.74 5.38 -34.96
N GLN A 434 -11.67 4.43 -35.19
CA GLN A 434 -12.04 3.98 -36.53
C GLN A 434 -12.57 5.11 -37.43
N ALA A 435 -13.36 6.05 -36.87
CA ALA A 435 -13.84 7.21 -37.63
C ALA A 435 -12.69 8.18 -37.99
N THR A 436 -11.72 8.35 -37.10
CA THR A 436 -10.54 9.20 -37.29
C THR A 436 -9.62 8.61 -38.35
N THR A 437 -9.28 7.32 -38.25
CA THR A 437 -8.49 6.60 -39.26
C THR A 437 -9.17 6.62 -40.64
N ARG A 438 -10.50 6.47 -40.70
CA ARG A 438 -11.26 6.61 -41.97
C ARG A 438 -11.21 8.04 -42.54
N LYS A 439 -11.24 9.08 -41.70
CA LYS A 439 -11.07 10.48 -42.13
C LYS A 439 -9.65 10.72 -42.63
N GLN A 440 -8.63 10.24 -41.92
CA GLN A 440 -7.22 10.38 -42.31
C GLN A 440 -6.92 9.64 -43.62
N TYR A 441 -7.41 8.41 -43.81
CA TYR A 441 -7.30 7.66 -45.07
C TYR A 441 -8.04 8.34 -46.23
N LYS A 442 -9.23 8.92 -45.99
CA LYS A 442 -9.90 9.75 -47.01
C LYS A 442 -9.10 10.99 -47.36
N ARG A 443 -8.46 11.65 -46.38
CA ARG A 443 -7.67 12.86 -46.57
C ARG A 443 -6.37 12.56 -47.34
N SER A 444 -5.62 11.53 -46.97
CA SER A 444 -4.43 11.10 -47.73
C SER A 444 -4.79 10.62 -49.14
N LYS A 445 -5.92 9.92 -49.33
CA LYS A 445 -6.42 9.56 -50.67
C LYS A 445 -6.83 10.78 -51.50
N LEU A 446 -7.38 11.83 -50.88
CA LEU A 446 -7.63 13.12 -51.53
C LEU A 446 -6.33 13.85 -51.87
N GLU A 447 -5.34 13.88 -50.98
CA GLU A 447 -4.03 14.49 -51.23
C GLU A 447 -3.29 13.77 -52.36
N ILE A 448 -3.27 12.43 -52.38
CA ILE A 448 -2.75 11.62 -53.50
C ILE A 448 -3.54 11.92 -54.79
N SER A 449 -4.87 12.00 -54.74
CA SER A 449 -5.70 12.36 -55.89
C SER A 449 -5.43 13.79 -56.41
N LEU A 450 -5.05 14.72 -55.54
CA LEU A 450 -4.71 16.09 -55.88
C LEU A 450 -3.27 16.20 -56.43
N SER A 451 -2.33 15.39 -55.92
CA SER A 451 -0.98 15.32 -56.48
C SER A 451 -0.96 14.67 -57.86
N PHE A 452 -1.79 13.65 -58.12
CA PHE A 452 -1.97 13.10 -59.47
C PHE A 452 -2.58 14.14 -60.43
N ARG A 453 -3.62 14.87 -60.01
CA ARG A 453 -4.20 15.94 -60.85
C ARG A 453 -3.24 17.09 -61.18
N ARG A 454 -2.28 17.41 -60.29
CA ARG A 454 -1.21 18.39 -60.59
C ARG A 454 -0.14 17.89 -61.55
N LEU A 455 -0.01 16.58 -61.76
CA LEU A 455 0.90 16.00 -62.75
C LEU A 455 0.29 15.99 -64.17
N ASP A 456 -1.03 15.84 -64.29
CA ASP A 456 -1.73 15.84 -65.58
C ASP A 456 -1.88 17.23 -66.21
N GLU A 457 -1.77 18.33 -65.45
CA GLU A 457 -1.89 19.71 -65.96
C GLU A 457 -0.64 20.22 -66.73
N PHE A 458 0.44 19.45 -66.83
CA PHE A 458 1.70 19.90 -67.45
C PHE A 458 2.05 19.24 -68.81
N MET A 459 1.15 18.47 -69.43
CA MET A 459 1.45 17.71 -70.67
C MET A 459 0.42 17.88 -71.80
N MET A 460 0.28 19.09 -72.36
CA MET A 460 -0.43 19.33 -73.64
C MET A 460 0.24 20.40 -74.52
N THR A 461 1.22 20.01 -75.35
CA THR A 461 1.65 20.77 -76.55
C THR A 461 2.22 19.80 -77.62
N PRO A 462 2.04 20.04 -78.94
CA PRO A 462 2.26 19.01 -79.95
C PRO A 462 3.52 19.15 -80.85
N GLN A 463 4.15 18.00 -81.11
CA GLN A 463 4.90 17.57 -82.31
C GLN A 463 6.25 18.22 -82.73
N GLY A 464 7.25 17.36 -82.92
CA GLY A 464 8.51 17.54 -83.67
C GLY A 464 9.26 16.19 -83.73
N PRO A 465 9.85 15.75 -84.87
CA PRO A 465 10.13 14.32 -85.09
C PRO A 465 11.52 13.78 -84.68
N LYS A 466 11.55 12.44 -84.52
CA LYS A 466 12.69 11.48 -84.44
C LYS A 466 13.74 11.69 -85.56
N PRO A 467 15.02 11.23 -85.45
CA PRO A 467 15.41 9.84 -85.07
C PRO A 467 16.78 9.75 -84.28
N GLU A 468 17.46 8.62 -83.97
CA GLU A 468 17.21 7.15 -84.06
C GLU A 468 18.10 6.31 -83.09
N GLN A 469 17.97 4.97 -83.18
CA GLN A 469 18.95 3.90 -82.89
C GLN A 469 19.42 3.57 -81.45
N SER A 470 19.45 2.25 -81.21
CA SER A 470 19.89 1.48 -80.03
C SER A 470 21.25 0.78 -80.32
N PRO A 471 21.84 -0.10 -79.47
CA PRO A 471 21.53 -0.49 -78.08
C PRO A 471 22.74 -0.45 -77.10
N SER A 472 22.49 -0.85 -75.84
CA SER A 472 23.45 -1.32 -74.80
C SER A 472 24.36 -2.50 -75.27
N PRO A 473 25.43 -2.97 -74.54
CA PRO A 473 25.55 -2.95 -73.06
C PRO A 473 26.95 -3.02 -72.36
N SER A 474 26.90 -2.90 -71.01
CA SER A 474 27.68 -3.66 -70.00
C SER A 474 29.10 -3.23 -69.52
N ARG A 475 29.39 -3.72 -68.30
CA ARG A 475 30.69 -3.94 -67.60
C ARG A 475 31.36 -2.83 -66.77
N SER A 476 31.07 -2.93 -65.47
CA SER A 476 32.03 -3.13 -64.35
C SER A 476 33.36 -2.36 -64.30
N LYS A 477 33.61 -1.71 -63.14
CA LYS A 477 34.57 -2.16 -62.10
C LYS A 477 34.65 -1.15 -60.93
N SER A 478 34.88 -1.65 -59.72
CA SER A 478 35.47 -0.88 -58.61
C SER A 478 37.00 -0.77 -58.81
N PRO A 479 37.70 0.15 -58.12
CA PRO A 479 38.25 -0.24 -56.80
C PRO A 479 38.36 0.90 -55.76
N HIS A 480 38.77 0.48 -54.55
CA HIS A 480 39.09 1.27 -53.36
C HIS A 480 39.83 2.61 -53.56
N ARG A 481 39.55 3.57 -52.65
CA ARG A 481 40.62 4.05 -51.74
C ARG A 481 40.11 4.68 -50.43
N THR A 482 40.95 4.53 -49.41
CA THR A 482 40.84 5.05 -48.04
C THR A 482 41.11 6.57 -47.96
N ARG A 483 40.52 7.24 -46.94
CA ARG A 483 41.18 8.27 -46.09
C ARG A 483 40.27 8.80 -44.96
N LEU A 484 40.71 8.61 -43.71
CA LEU A 484 40.55 9.59 -42.62
C LEU A 484 41.64 10.67 -42.77
N PRO A 485 41.50 11.89 -42.19
CA PRO A 485 42.24 12.14 -40.94
C PRO A 485 41.69 13.21 -39.96
N GLN A 486 42.28 13.22 -38.74
CA GLN A 486 42.43 14.34 -37.77
C GLN A 486 41.16 14.92 -37.10
N ARG A 487 40.96 14.85 -35.76
CA ARG A 487 41.78 15.33 -34.60
C ARG A 487 42.17 16.82 -34.65
N ARG A 488 41.45 17.66 -33.89
CA ARG A 488 41.97 18.92 -33.31
C ARG A 488 42.39 18.68 -31.85
N LYS A 489 43.32 19.51 -31.34
CA LYS A 489 43.96 19.37 -30.02
C LYS A 489 44.00 20.73 -29.31
N LYS A 490 43.90 20.71 -27.98
CA LYS A 490 44.26 21.75 -26.99
C LYS A 490 43.45 23.06 -26.99
N ASN A 491 42.98 23.42 -25.80
CA ASN A 491 43.58 24.55 -25.09
C ASN A 491 43.88 24.15 -23.63
N ILE A 492 44.80 24.89 -23.00
CA ILE A 492 45.35 24.65 -21.66
C ILE A 492 45.03 25.88 -20.82
N CYS A 493 44.65 25.67 -19.56
CA CYS A 493 44.98 26.59 -18.47
C CYS A 493 45.17 25.79 -17.18
N SER A 494 46.16 26.20 -16.40
CA SER A 494 46.61 25.59 -15.14
C SER A 494 47.15 26.71 -14.26
N LEU A 495 47.02 26.55 -12.94
CA LEU A 495 47.67 27.24 -11.80
C LEU A 495 46.62 27.41 -10.67
N GLU A 496 46.91 27.29 -9.37
CA GLU A 496 47.89 26.43 -8.67
C GLU A 496 47.56 26.43 -7.16
N ASN A 497 48.09 25.45 -6.43
CA ASN A 497 48.43 25.47 -4.99
C ASN A 497 47.40 25.93 -3.92
N ASN A 498 47.07 24.99 -3.01
CA ASN A 498 47.73 24.98 -1.70
C ASN A 498 47.76 23.58 -1.07
N ARG A 499 48.76 23.32 -0.21
CA ARG A 499 49.01 22.03 0.48
C ARG A 499 49.04 22.21 2.01
N CYS A 500 49.04 21.06 2.70
CA CYS A 500 49.31 20.83 4.13
C CYS A 500 48.12 21.20 5.06
N CYS A 501 47.87 20.48 6.16
CA CYS A 501 48.78 19.62 6.94
C CYS A 501 48.37 18.15 7.09
N THR A 502 49.30 17.37 7.65
CA THR A 502 49.24 15.93 7.98
C THR A 502 48.97 15.68 9.47
N SER A 503 48.68 14.40 9.79
CA SER A 503 48.68 13.76 11.13
C SER A 503 47.50 14.13 12.06
N ASP A 504 47.03 13.28 12.98
CA ASP A 504 47.62 12.06 13.58
C ASP A 504 46.61 10.92 13.84
N ASN A 505 47.16 9.75 14.20
CA ASN A 505 46.44 8.57 14.72
C ASN A 505 45.58 8.89 15.96
N TRP A 506 44.57 8.05 16.28
CA TRP A 506 44.31 7.58 17.66
C TRP A 506 43.28 6.43 17.73
N SER A 507 43.66 5.36 18.43
CA SER A 507 42.83 4.23 18.92
C SER A 507 43.70 3.42 19.90
N PRO A 508 43.12 2.66 20.85
CA PRO A 508 42.35 3.08 22.01
C PRO A 508 43.11 2.73 23.32
N PRO A 509 42.54 2.93 24.52
CA PRO A 509 42.98 2.21 25.72
C PRO A 509 42.09 0.99 26.00
N HIS A 510 42.71 -0.19 26.12
CA HIS A 510 42.12 -1.34 26.79
C HIS A 510 41.92 -1.06 28.29
N PHE A 511 40.86 -1.61 28.86
CA PHE A 511 40.86 -2.08 30.25
C PHE A 511 40.26 -3.49 30.29
N GLY A 512 40.99 -4.42 30.90
CA GLY A 512 40.58 -5.81 31.06
C GLY A 512 40.09 -6.11 32.47
N ASP A 513 39.24 -7.13 32.55
CA ASP A 513 38.98 -8.04 33.68
C ASP A 513 38.80 -7.50 35.10
N LYS A 514 37.61 -7.77 35.66
CA LYS A 514 37.51 -8.78 36.73
C LYS A 514 36.10 -9.38 36.88
N MET A 515 36.08 -10.67 37.21
CA MET A 515 34.88 -11.43 37.54
C MET A 515 34.22 -10.94 38.84
N GLY A 516 32.89 -11.04 38.90
CA GLY A 516 32.12 -10.91 40.14
C GLY A 516 30.77 -11.60 40.02
N LYS A 517 30.65 -12.85 40.49
CA LYS A 517 29.35 -13.50 40.70
C LYS A 517 28.63 -12.78 41.85
N MET A 518 27.36 -12.42 41.69
CA MET A 518 26.46 -12.27 42.84
C MET A 518 25.04 -12.72 42.55
N SER A 519 24.48 -13.35 43.57
CA SER A 519 23.27 -14.17 43.66
C SER A 519 21.94 -13.47 43.37
N GLU A 520 20.97 -14.31 43.02
CA GLU A 520 19.53 -14.04 43.01
C GLU A 520 19.02 -13.47 44.35
N ILE A 521 18.04 -12.55 44.29
CA ILE A 521 17.11 -12.26 45.39
C ILE A 521 15.71 -12.02 44.78
N PRO A 522 14.68 -12.82 45.12
CA PRO A 522 13.31 -12.56 44.68
C PRO A 522 12.60 -11.57 45.62
N ALA A 523 11.92 -10.57 45.04
CA ALA A 523 11.10 -9.63 45.80
C ALA A 523 9.64 -10.10 45.90
N THR A 524 9.30 -10.78 47.00
CA THR A 524 7.91 -11.05 47.38
C THR A 524 7.32 -9.87 48.14
N TYR A 525 6.20 -9.33 47.66
CA TYR A 525 5.36 -8.40 48.44
C TYR A 525 3.97 -9.01 48.68
N GLN A 526 3.83 -9.69 49.81
CA GLN A 526 2.53 -9.91 50.44
C GLN A 526 2.34 -8.87 51.55
N CYS A 527 1.21 -8.16 51.54
CA CYS A 527 0.75 -7.40 52.69
C CYS A 527 -0.69 -7.81 53.03
N ILE A 528 -0.83 -8.71 54.01
CA ILE A 528 -2.10 -9.08 54.61
C ILE A 528 -2.32 -8.20 55.84
N ARG A 529 -3.47 -7.51 55.92
CA ARG A 529 -4.11 -7.19 57.21
C ARG A 529 -5.62 -6.97 57.08
N ARG A 530 -6.37 -7.89 57.70
CA ARG A 530 -7.58 -7.73 58.54
C ARG A 530 -8.48 -6.51 58.24
N GLY A 531 -9.79 -6.61 58.04
CA GLY A 531 -10.71 -7.71 58.35
C GLY A 531 -11.41 -7.51 59.70
N SER A 532 -12.60 -6.91 59.68
CA SER A 532 -13.63 -6.94 60.72
C SER A 532 -15.01 -6.97 60.06
N ARG A 533 -15.92 -7.80 60.59
CA ARG A 533 -17.33 -7.88 60.17
C ARG A 533 -18.18 -6.96 61.04
N ASP A 534 -19.37 -6.63 60.53
CA ASP A 534 -20.66 -6.40 61.22
C ASP A 534 -21.48 -5.41 60.37
N SER A 535 -22.82 -5.40 60.34
CA SER A 535 -23.88 -6.41 60.26
C SER A 535 -25.20 -5.62 60.22
N THR A 536 -26.11 -5.98 59.30
CA THR A 536 -27.59 -5.79 59.34
C THR A 536 -28.25 -4.38 59.40
N ASP A 537 -29.30 -4.26 58.57
CA ASP A 537 -30.42 -3.28 58.57
C ASP A 537 -30.08 -1.78 58.33
N GLU A 538 -30.96 -0.96 57.72
CA GLU A 538 -32.43 -0.99 57.71
C GLU A 538 -33.09 -0.35 56.44
N ALA A 539 -34.38 -0.62 56.25
CA ALA A 539 -35.42 0.21 55.62
C ALA A 539 -35.43 0.49 54.08
N LEU A 540 -36.31 -0.28 53.42
CA LEU A 540 -37.10 0.08 52.24
C LEU A 540 -37.77 1.48 52.30
N ARG A 541 -37.95 2.15 51.14
CA ARG A 541 -39.28 2.56 50.59
C ARG A 541 -39.23 3.32 49.24
N VAL A 542 -39.99 2.79 48.25
CA VAL A 542 -40.99 3.50 47.39
C VAL A 542 -40.44 4.61 46.44
N ILE A 543 -40.64 4.61 45.10
CA ILE A 543 -41.88 4.51 44.30
C ILE A 543 -41.63 3.83 42.93
N PHE A 544 -42.55 2.94 42.52
CA PHE A 544 -42.74 2.56 41.10
C PHE A 544 -43.81 3.46 40.45
N ARG A 545 -43.52 4.15 39.33
CA ARG A 545 -44.56 4.67 38.44
C ARG A 545 -44.22 4.47 36.97
N ARG A 546 -44.94 3.55 36.34
CA ARG A 546 -44.99 3.39 34.87
C ARG A 546 -45.52 4.67 34.22
N ARG A 547 -44.90 5.08 33.11
CA ARG A 547 -45.59 5.79 32.03
C ARG A 547 -45.26 5.12 30.70
N THR A 548 -46.21 4.33 30.21
CA THR A 548 -46.29 3.95 28.80
C THR A 548 -46.73 5.17 28.00
N LEU A 549 -45.97 5.55 26.98
CA LEU A 549 -46.44 6.42 25.90
C LEU A 549 -45.83 5.96 24.58
N SER A 550 -46.71 5.58 23.66
CA SER A 550 -46.36 5.24 22.29
C SER A 550 -46.19 6.52 21.48
N SER A 551 -45.07 6.66 20.77
CA SER A 551 -44.97 7.60 19.66
C SER A 551 -43.96 7.08 18.63
N LYS A 552 -44.44 6.84 17.41
CA LYS A 552 -43.59 6.65 16.22
C LYS A 552 -42.70 7.88 16.04
N LEU A 553 -41.43 7.70 15.71
CA LEU A 553 -40.65 8.73 15.03
C LEU A 553 -39.59 8.09 14.12
N HIS A 554 -39.42 8.71 12.96
CA HIS A 554 -38.49 8.31 11.92
C HIS A 554 -37.17 9.08 12.05
N SER A 555 -36.12 8.50 11.45
CA SER A 555 -34.97 9.18 10.83
C SER A 555 -33.76 9.59 11.70
N GLN A 556 -32.65 9.72 10.95
CA GLN A 556 -31.38 10.38 11.27
C GLN A 556 -30.39 9.64 12.19
N ARG A 557 -29.57 8.79 11.53
CA ARG A 557 -28.18 8.55 11.94
C ARG A 557 -27.41 9.87 11.80
N GLY A 558 -27.06 10.51 12.91
CA GLY A 558 -26.16 11.66 12.91
C GLY A 558 -24.71 11.23 12.70
N PHE A 559 -24.12 11.59 11.56
CA PHE A 559 -22.66 11.55 11.39
C PHE A 559 -22.06 12.83 11.98
N CYS A 560 -21.11 12.69 12.90
CA CYS A 560 -20.36 13.82 13.45
C CYS A 560 -19.41 14.40 12.40
N TRP A 561 -19.83 15.50 11.75
CA TRP A 561 -18.92 16.38 11.02
C TRP A 561 -18.24 17.33 12.00
N TRP A 562 -16.91 17.26 12.11
CA TRP A 562 -16.14 18.33 12.74
C TRP A 562 -15.81 19.42 11.72
N HIS A 563 -16.20 20.66 12.04
CA HIS A 563 -16.04 21.82 11.17
C HIS A 563 -14.57 22.19 10.92
N ARG A 564 -14.27 22.63 9.70
CA ARG A 564 -13.15 23.54 9.44
C ARG A 564 -13.49 24.56 8.35
N LEU A 565 -14.13 25.66 8.74
CA LEU A 565 -14.28 26.87 7.93
C LEU A 565 -14.03 28.09 8.83
N ALA A 566 -12.95 28.83 8.53
CA ALA A 566 -12.59 30.06 9.22
C ALA A 566 -11.82 30.98 8.25
N LEU A 567 -12.57 31.57 7.33
CA LEU A 567 -12.29 32.71 6.45
C LEU A 567 -13.68 33.06 5.89
N GLY A 568 -14.27 34.23 6.09
CA GLY A 568 -13.82 35.44 6.78
C GLY A 568 -14.42 36.61 6.01
N ASP A 569 -15.32 37.38 6.61
CA ASP A 569 -15.82 38.59 5.95
C ASP A 569 -16.22 39.68 6.94
N ILE A 570 -16.04 40.91 6.46
CA ILE A 570 -16.15 42.15 7.22
C ILE A 570 -17.58 42.68 7.11
N LEU A 571 -18.18 43.06 8.24
CA LEU A 571 -19.07 44.22 8.32
C LEU A 571 -19.20 44.64 9.79
N GLY A 572 -18.73 45.84 10.12
CA GLY A 572 -18.74 46.33 11.49
C GLY A 572 -20.07 46.97 11.88
N LEU A 573 -20.49 46.76 13.13
CA LEU A 573 -21.38 47.68 13.84
C LEU A 573 -20.88 47.85 15.29
N SER A 574 -20.82 49.09 15.72
CA SER A 574 -20.37 49.52 17.05
C SER A 574 -21.36 49.12 18.15
N SER A 575 -20.86 48.79 19.35
CA SER A 575 -21.09 49.64 20.54
C SER A 575 -20.46 49.12 21.84
N SER A 576 -19.93 50.07 22.62
CA SER A 576 -19.79 50.07 24.10
C SER A 576 -19.03 48.93 24.81
N CYS A 577 -17.83 49.27 25.29
CA CYS A 577 -17.18 48.61 26.42
C CYS A 577 -17.96 48.86 27.73
N HIS A 578 -18.07 47.85 28.59
CA HIS A 578 -18.15 48.02 30.04
C HIS A 578 -17.27 46.97 30.74
N CYS A 579 -16.42 47.43 31.64
CA CYS A 579 -15.57 46.62 32.51
C CYS A 579 -15.96 46.82 33.99
N PHE A 580 -15.28 46.10 34.88
CA PHE A 580 -15.36 46.09 36.37
C PHE A 580 -16.36 45.09 36.99
N PRO A 581 -16.06 44.55 38.20
CA PRO A 581 -14.80 43.87 38.55
C PRO A 581 -14.98 42.59 39.40
N GLN A 582 -13.86 42.00 39.81
CA GLN A 582 -13.73 40.84 40.71
C GLN A 582 -14.40 40.98 42.09
N GLN A 583 -15.02 39.89 42.56
CA GLN A 583 -14.95 39.30 43.92
C GLN A 583 -15.24 37.79 43.75
N GLY A 584 -14.76 36.83 44.53
CA GLY A 584 -13.89 36.88 45.72
C GLY A 584 -14.28 35.79 46.73
N GLY A 585 -13.53 34.68 46.79
CA GLY A 585 -13.73 33.57 47.75
C GLY A 585 -14.68 32.44 47.29
N MET A 586 -14.71 31.26 47.91
CA MET A 586 -13.71 30.59 48.77
C MET A 586 -14.09 29.09 48.93
N VAL A 587 -13.11 28.20 48.76
CA VAL A 587 -12.98 26.82 49.31
C VAL A 587 -14.24 26.05 49.75
N ALA A 588 -14.51 24.93 49.05
CA ALA A 588 -14.65 23.58 49.62
C ALA A 588 -14.28 22.54 48.56
#